data_AF-A0A7X4JJC6-F1
#
_entry.id   AF-A0A7X4JJC6-F1
#
_cell.length_a   1.000
_cell.length_b   1.000
_cell.length_c   1.000
_cell.angle_alpha   90.00
_cell.angle_beta   90.00
_cell.angle_gamma   90.00
#
_symmetry.space_group_name_H-M   'P 1'
#
loop_
_entity.id
_entity.type
_entity.pdbx_description
1 polymer ?
#
loop_
_entity_poly.entity_id
_entity_poly.type
_entity_poly.pdbx_seq_one_letter_code
_entity_poly.pdbx_strand_id
1 'polypeptide(L)'
;MLPTLTERFPITAVGHRIIHGGERFHQSQWIGQGQLAALRALVPLAPLHNKPALDTIELLLNLCPHLPQAGVFDTAFHHTIPEAAVTYGLPMAWRQQGIRRYGFHGISHNHMARTMAAATGNPDLRLVSLHLGGGCSACAIRGLRCQDTSMGFTPLEGLIMGSRCGSVDPAILLHQLRHGWDLDSLERVLQHQSGLAGLSGISEDMRQVRQAAAQGHDQARLALDVFFTALIRAVGSAVAMLQGVDVVALSGGIGEHDQALQQDLLAHLHWLGVRPANQPPQPGGHRWRLSGAGPVEVWVVQADEEGAIAQEVARLLESRPPAAP
;
A
#
# COMPACT_ATOMS: atom_id res chain seq x y z
N MET A 1 -33.97 -0.68 4.57
CA MET A 1 -33.03 0.46 4.46
C MET A 1 -32.23 0.41 3.16
N LEU A 2 -31.50 -0.67 2.85
CA LEU A 2 -30.77 -0.81 1.58
C LEU A 2 -31.65 -0.83 0.30
N PRO A 3 -32.78 -1.58 0.26
CA PRO A 3 -33.70 -1.51 -0.89
C PRO A 3 -34.26 -0.10 -1.14
N THR A 4 -34.55 0.62 -0.07
CA THR A 4 -35.01 2.02 -0.11
C THR A 4 -33.91 2.99 -0.59
N LEU A 5 -32.64 2.63 -0.41
CA LEU A 5 -31.47 3.38 -0.87
C LEU A 5 -31.28 3.22 -2.38
N THR A 6 -31.40 2.00 -2.90
CA THR A 6 -31.36 1.71 -4.34
C THR A 6 -32.56 2.28 -5.10
N GLU A 7 -33.70 2.45 -4.44
CA GLU A 7 -34.87 3.14 -5.02
C GLU A 7 -34.68 4.65 -5.10
N ARG A 8 -33.96 5.25 -4.13
CA ARG A 8 -33.69 6.69 -4.06
C ARG A 8 -32.48 7.14 -4.88
N PHE A 9 -31.49 6.27 -5.03
CA PHE A 9 -30.28 6.50 -5.81
C PHE A 9 -30.11 5.33 -6.79
N PRO A 10 -30.08 5.57 -8.10
CA PRO A 10 -29.83 4.50 -9.07
C PRO A 10 -28.38 4.03 -8.94
N ILE A 11 -28.16 2.97 -8.16
CA ILE A 11 -26.84 2.34 -7.98
C ILE A 11 -26.64 1.33 -9.11
N THR A 12 -25.64 1.55 -9.96
CA THR A 12 -25.34 0.67 -11.10
C THR A 12 -24.51 -0.56 -10.70
N ALA A 13 -23.60 -0.40 -9.74
CA ALA A 13 -22.72 -1.45 -9.25
C ALA A 13 -22.12 -1.08 -7.87
N VAL A 14 -21.56 -2.06 -7.17
CA VAL A 14 -20.83 -1.87 -5.90
C VAL A 14 -19.40 -2.37 -6.06
N GLY A 15 -18.42 -1.59 -5.62
CA GLY A 15 -17.02 -1.99 -5.53
C GLY A 15 -16.63 -2.31 -4.08
N HIS A 16 -15.98 -3.45 -3.86
CA HIS A 16 -15.49 -3.88 -2.56
C HIS A 16 -13.97 -3.89 -2.56
N ARG A 17 -13.36 -3.12 -1.66
CA ARG A 17 -11.94 -3.27 -1.35
C ARG A 17 -11.72 -4.59 -0.62
N ILE A 18 -10.84 -5.43 -1.15
CA ILE A 18 -10.45 -6.71 -0.54
C ILE A 18 -8.94 -6.69 -0.36
N ILE A 19 -8.46 -6.90 0.87
CA ILE A 19 -7.03 -6.77 1.16
C ILE A 19 -6.22 -7.87 0.49
N HIS A 20 -6.65 -9.12 0.58
CA HIS A 20 -5.85 -10.25 0.10
C HIS A 20 -6.57 -11.04 -1.00
N GLY A 21 -6.08 -10.93 -2.24
CA GLY A 21 -6.55 -11.70 -3.39
C GLY A 21 -5.81 -13.03 -3.60
N GLY A 22 -4.76 -13.31 -2.84
CA GLY A 22 -3.99 -14.56 -2.98
C GLY A 22 -3.45 -14.75 -4.39
N GLU A 23 -3.26 -16.00 -4.79
CA GLU A 23 -2.73 -16.35 -6.11
C GLU A 23 -3.80 -16.45 -7.20
N ARG A 24 -5.06 -16.11 -6.93
CA ARG A 24 -6.15 -16.28 -7.90
C ARG A 24 -6.72 -14.96 -8.38
N PHE A 25 -6.69 -13.93 -7.54
CA PHE A 25 -7.38 -12.67 -7.78
C PHE A 25 -6.36 -11.57 -8.08
N HIS A 26 -5.89 -11.54 -9.34
CA HIS A 26 -4.83 -10.64 -9.82
C HIS A 26 -5.33 -9.37 -10.50
N GLN A 27 -6.64 -9.24 -10.65
CA GLN A 27 -7.30 -8.10 -11.24
C GLN A 27 -8.68 -7.93 -10.62
N SER A 28 -9.20 -6.73 -10.69
CA SER A 28 -10.59 -6.46 -10.31
C SER A 28 -11.53 -7.35 -11.12
N GLN A 29 -12.55 -7.92 -10.48
CA GLN A 29 -13.52 -8.77 -11.16
C GLN A 29 -14.87 -8.81 -10.44
N TRP A 30 -15.92 -9.21 -11.16
CA TRP A 30 -17.24 -9.46 -10.60
C TRP A 30 -17.21 -10.61 -9.59
N ILE A 31 -17.94 -10.43 -8.48
CA ILE A 31 -18.03 -11.39 -7.38
C ILE A 31 -19.44 -11.96 -7.32
N GLY A 32 -19.56 -13.25 -7.59
CA GLY A 32 -20.74 -14.06 -7.27
C GLY A 32 -20.44 -15.08 -6.18
N GLN A 33 -21.39 -15.99 -5.95
CA GLN A 33 -21.29 -17.04 -4.92
C GLN A 33 -20.03 -17.90 -5.06
N GLY A 34 -19.64 -18.27 -6.29
CA GLY A 34 -18.43 -19.06 -6.54
C GLY A 34 -17.13 -18.31 -6.21
N GLN A 35 -17.04 -17.03 -6.56
CA GLN A 35 -15.89 -16.18 -6.21
C GLN A 35 -15.82 -15.92 -4.70
N LEU A 36 -16.97 -15.70 -4.05
CA LEU A 36 -17.05 -15.53 -2.60
C LEU A 36 -16.51 -16.75 -1.85
N ALA A 37 -16.89 -17.97 -2.25
CA ALA A 37 -16.38 -19.19 -1.65
C ALA A 37 -14.85 -19.32 -1.79
N ALA A 38 -14.31 -18.98 -2.96
CA ALA A 38 -12.87 -18.97 -3.18
C ALA A 38 -12.14 -17.90 -2.36
N LEU A 39 -12.74 -16.72 -2.15
CA LEU A 39 -12.19 -15.68 -1.27
C LEU A 39 -12.24 -16.06 0.20
N ARG A 40 -13.28 -16.79 0.65
CA ARG A 40 -13.37 -17.30 2.02
C ARG A 40 -12.21 -18.23 2.36
N ALA A 41 -11.74 -19.03 1.40
CA ALA A 41 -10.56 -19.88 1.59
C ALA A 41 -9.25 -19.08 1.82
N LEU A 42 -9.22 -17.79 1.48
CA LEU A 42 -8.08 -16.88 1.70
C LEU A 42 -8.16 -16.13 3.03
N VAL A 43 -9.24 -16.27 3.81
CA VAL A 43 -9.38 -15.61 5.12
C VAL A 43 -8.19 -15.90 6.06
N PRO A 44 -7.61 -17.12 6.13
CA PRO A 44 -6.44 -17.37 6.97
C PRO A 44 -5.22 -16.51 6.64
N LEU A 45 -5.10 -15.99 5.41
CA LEU A 45 -3.97 -15.12 5.01
C LEU A 45 -4.13 -13.67 5.51
N ALA A 46 -5.37 -13.24 5.76
CA ALA A 46 -5.68 -11.87 6.22
C ALA A 46 -6.99 -11.85 7.04
N PRO A 47 -7.04 -12.50 8.21
CA PRO A 47 -8.30 -12.75 8.92
C PRO A 47 -9.00 -11.48 9.38
N LEU A 48 -8.23 -10.50 9.86
CA LEU A 48 -8.73 -9.21 10.35
C LEU A 48 -9.27 -8.30 9.23
N HIS A 49 -8.91 -8.58 7.97
CA HIS A 49 -9.20 -7.68 6.86
C HIS A 49 -10.16 -8.27 5.83
N ASN A 50 -9.93 -9.52 5.40
CA ASN A 50 -10.79 -10.13 4.37
C ASN A 50 -12.17 -10.46 4.93
N LYS A 51 -12.27 -10.96 6.17
CA LYS A 51 -13.56 -11.44 6.71
C LYS A 51 -14.67 -10.36 6.67
N PRO A 52 -14.47 -9.13 7.17
CA PRO A 52 -15.51 -8.10 7.14
C PRO A 52 -15.97 -7.73 5.71
N ALA A 53 -15.03 -7.65 4.76
CA ALA A 53 -15.35 -7.37 3.37
C ALA A 53 -16.22 -8.48 2.75
N LEU A 54 -15.88 -9.74 3.00
CA LEU A 54 -16.63 -10.90 2.50
C LEU A 54 -18.02 -11.01 3.14
N ASP A 55 -18.15 -10.69 4.43
CA ASP A 55 -19.45 -10.66 5.12
C ASP A 55 -20.39 -9.63 4.47
N THR A 56 -19.86 -8.47 4.06
CA THR A 56 -20.63 -7.41 3.37
C THR A 56 -21.04 -7.85 1.96
N ILE A 57 -20.14 -8.50 1.22
CA ILE A 57 -20.45 -9.04 -0.12
C ILE A 57 -21.58 -10.07 -0.02
N GLU A 58 -21.47 -11.01 0.92
CA GLU A 58 -22.47 -12.05 1.14
C GLU A 58 -23.84 -11.45 1.48
N LEU A 59 -23.86 -10.44 2.36
CA LEU A 59 -25.09 -9.74 2.70
C LEU A 59 -25.74 -9.07 1.48
N LEU A 60 -24.96 -8.37 0.65
CA LEU A 60 -25.49 -7.70 -0.54
C LEU A 60 -25.92 -8.70 -1.63
N LEU A 61 -25.22 -9.84 -1.77
CA LEU A 61 -25.63 -10.91 -2.69
C LEU A 61 -27.01 -11.47 -2.30
N ASN A 62 -27.31 -11.52 -1.00
CA ASN A 62 -28.59 -12.00 -0.49
C ASN A 62 -29.71 -10.93 -0.57
N LEU A 63 -29.40 -9.67 -0.25
CA LEU A 63 -30.41 -8.59 -0.20
C LEU A 63 -30.70 -7.94 -1.57
N CYS A 64 -29.70 -7.86 -2.44
CA CYS A 64 -29.77 -7.15 -3.72
C CYS A 64 -29.12 -7.99 -4.84
N PRO A 65 -29.62 -9.20 -5.16
CA PRO A 65 -28.98 -10.13 -6.09
C PRO A 65 -28.85 -9.60 -7.53
N HIS A 66 -29.64 -8.60 -7.90
CA HIS A 66 -29.59 -7.94 -9.20
C HIS A 66 -28.46 -6.89 -9.31
N LEU A 67 -27.93 -6.42 -8.18
CA LEU A 67 -26.91 -5.39 -8.12
C LEU A 67 -25.52 -6.03 -8.28
N PRO A 68 -24.79 -5.77 -9.38
CA PRO A 68 -23.48 -6.39 -9.59
C PRO A 68 -22.45 -5.85 -8.61
N GLN A 69 -21.66 -6.75 -8.04
CA GLN A 69 -20.62 -6.45 -7.06
C GLN A 69 -19.25 -6.83 -7.63
N ALA A 70 -18.28 -5.93 -7.55
CA ALA A 70 -16.91 -6.16 -7.97
C ALA A 70 -15.97 -6.19 -6.77
N GLY A 71 -14.99 -7.09 -6.79
CA GLY A 71 -13.88 -7.10 -5.85
C GLY A 71 -12.69 -6.39 -6.47
N VAL A 72 -12.09 -5.46 -5.74
CA VAL A 72 -10.87 -4.75 -6.09
C VAL A 72 -9.83 -5.07 -5.02
N PHE A 73 -8.68 -5.61 -5.43
CA PHE A 73 -7.75 -6.28 -4.51
C PHE A 73 -6.49 -5.47 -4.27
N ASP A 74 -6.10 -5.25 -3.01
CA ASP A 74 -4.85 -4.56 -2.66
C ASP A 74 -3.61 -5.32 -3.14
N THR A 75 -3.69 -6.63 -3.31
CA THR A 75 -2.60 -7.48 -3.83
C THR A 75 -2.54 -7.52 -5.36
N ALA A 76 -3.59 -7.11 -6.08
CA ALA A 76 -3.70 -7.35 -7.53
C ALA A 76 -2.60 -6.65 -8.34
N PHE A 77 -2.33 -5.38 -8.05
CA PHE A 77 -1.34 -4.58 -8.77
C PHE A 77 0.08 -5.19 -8.74
N HIS A 78 0.38 -5.90 -7.65
CA HIS A 78 1.67 -6.53 -7.38
C HIS A 78 1.83 -7.89 -8.07
N HIS A 79 0.81 -8.42 -8.73
CA HIS A 79 0.92 -9.71 -9.45
C HIS A 79 1.91 -9.66 -10.63
N THR A 80 2.28 -8.47 -11.10
CA THR A 80 3.26 -8.29 -12.17
C THR A 80 4.72 -8.40 -11.72
N ILE A 81 4.97 -8.56 -10.41
CA ILE A 81 6.31 -8.70 -9.85
C ILE A 81 6.93 -10.03 -10.33
N PRO A 82 8.17 -10.03 -10.84
CA PRO A 82 8.85 -11.25 -11.28
C PRO A 82 9.01 -12.30 -10.17
N GLU A 83 9.01 -13.58 -10.54
CA GLU A 83 9.12 -14.70 -9.58
C GLU A 83 10.30 -14.54 -8.60
N ALA A 84 11.46 -14.12 -9.11
CA ALA A 84 12.66 -13.90 -8.29
C ALA A 84 12.48 -12.85 -7.17
N ALA A 85 11.58 -11.87 -7.34
CA ALA A 85 11.32 -10.82 -6.35
C ALA A 85 10.17 -11.19 -5.38
N VAL A 86 9.35 -12.19 -5.72
CA VAL A 86 8.27 -12.69 -4.85
C VAL A 86 8.62 -13.96 -4.09
N THR A 87 9.61 -14.73 -4.55
CA THR A 87 10.07 -15.94 -3.88
C THR A 87 10.95 -15.61 -2.68
N TYR A 88 10.56 -16.00 -1.47
CA TYR A 88 11.48 -16.01 -0.33
C TYR A 88 12.48 -17.16 -0.42
N GLY A 89 13.68 -16.97 0.13
CA GLY A 89 14.72 -17.99 0.29
C GLY A 89 14.37 -19.06 1.34
N LEU A 90 13.18 -19.66 1.23
CA LEU A 90 12.60 -20.64 2.16
C LEU A 90 12.37 -21.99 1.46
N PRO A 91 12.22 -23.10 2.22
CA PRO A 91 12.02 -24.42 1.65
C PRO A 91 10.85 -24.50 0.66
N MET A 92 10.98 -25.35 -0.36
CA MET A 92 9.93 -25.55 -1.38
C MET A 92 8.56 -25.89 -0.77
N ALA A 93 8.54 -26.70 0.29
CA ALA A 93 7.30 -27.10 0.96
C ALA A 93 6.47 -25.90 1.47
N TRP A 94 7.13 -24.80 1.86
CA TRP A 94 6.44 -23.59 2.32
C TRP A 94 5.93 -22.76 1.14
N ARG A 95 6.67 -22.74 0.04
CA ARG A 95 6.20 -22.10 -1.21
C ARG A 95 4.95 -22.79 -1.74
N GLN A 96 4.88 -24.11 -1.65
CA GLN A 96 3.68 -24.89 -1.99
C GLN A 96 2.47 -24.61 -1.08
N GLN A 97 2.68 -23.97 0.08
CA GLN A 97 1.61 -23.49 0.96
C GLN A 97 1.18 -22.04 0.62
N GLY A 98 1.73 -21.44 -0.43
CA GLY A 98 1.45 -20.05 -0.83
C GLY A 98 2.30 -19.02 -0.09
N ILE A 99 3.37 -19.41 0.62
CA ILE A 99 4.29 -18.45 1.26
C ILE A 99 5.15 -17.79 0.18
N ARG A 100 4.84 -16.52 -0.10
CA ARG A 100 5.50 -15.64 -1.06
C ARG A 100 5.22 -14.19 -0.71
N ARG A 101 5.91 -13.25 -1.36
CA ARG A 101 5.52 -11.84 -1.36
C ARG A 101 4.22 -11.67 -2.14
N TYR A 102 3.23 -11.04 -1.52
CA TYR A 102 2.01 -10.59 -2.19
C TYR A 102 2.01 -9.07 -2.39
N GLY A 103 2.46 -8.32 -1.38
CA GLY A 103 2.39 -6.85 -1.38
C GLY A 103 0.97 -6.31 -1.16
N PHE A 104 0.87 -5.10 -0.61
CA PHE A 104 -0.42 -4.44 -0.33
C PHE A 104 -0.38 -2.96 -0.73
N HIS A 105 -1.47 -2.22 -0.47
CA HIS A 105 -1.67 -0.87 -0.99
C HIS A 105 -1.62 -0.81 -2.53
N GLY A 106 -1.91 -1.92 -3.22
CA GLY A 106 -1.86 -1.97 -4.69
C GLY A 106 -2.83 -1.00 -5.35
N ILE A 107 -3.98 -0.72 -4.74
CA ILE A 107 -4.94 0.29 -5.22
C ILE A 107 -4.28 1.68 -5.21
N SER A 108 -3.66 2.07 -4.11
CA SER A 108 -2.96 3.36 -3.98
C SER A 108 -1.74 3.46 -4.89
N HIS A 109 -0.92 2.41 -5.00
CA HIS A 109 0.23 2.39 -5.91
C HIS A 109 -0.18 2.46 -7.38
N ASN A 110 -1.23 1.74 -7.77
CA ASN A 110 -1.80 1.82 -9.12
C ASN A 110 -2.36 3.22 -9.41
N HIS A 111 -3.04 3.84 -8.45
CA HIS A 111 -3.53 5.22 -8.57
C HIS A 111 -2.39 6.22 -8.80
N MET A 112 -1.32 6.14 -8.00
CA MET A 112 -0.11 6.95 -8.21
C MET A 112 0.51 6.70 -9.60
N ALA A 113 0.63 5.44 -10.01
CA ALA A 113 1.20 5.06 -11.30
C ALA A 113 0.41 5.65 -12.47
N ARG A 114 -0.92 5.47 -12.48
CA ARG A 114 -1.79 6.01 -13.55
C ARG A 114 -1.78 7.53 -13.56
N THR A 115 -1.81 8.15 -12.38
CA THR A 115 -1.74 9.61 -12.24
C THR A 115 -0.44 10.17 -12.81
N MET A 116 0.70 9.55 -12.49
CA MET A 116 2.01 10.04 -12.94
C MET A 116 2.32 9.67 -14.39
N ALA A 117 1.87 8.52 -14.89
CA ALA A 117 1.96 8.18 -16.31
C ALA A 117 1.18 9.19 -17.16
N ALA A 118 -0.03 9.58 -16.74
CA ALA A 118 -0.80 10.62 -17.40
C ALA A 118 -0.15 12.02 -17.28
N ALA A 119 0.49 12.32 -16.15
CA ALA A 119 1.19 13.60 -15.94
C ALA A 119 2.39 13.78 -16.87
N THR A 120 3.17 12.71 -17.03
CA THR A 120 4.46 12.74 -17.73
C THR A 120 4.32 12.42 -19.21
N GLY A 121 3.22 11.76 -19.62
CA GLY A 121 3.06 11.24 -20.98
C GLY A 121 4.03 10.09 -21.32
N ASN A 122 4.72 9.53 -20.32
CA ASN A 122 5.71 8.46 -20.52
C ASN A 122 5.08 7.09 -20.23
N PRO A 123 4.89 6.22 -21.25
CA PRO A 123 4.32 4.89 -21.06
C PRO A 123 5.28 3.89 -20.38
N ASP A 124 6.59 4.14 -20.38
CA ASP A 124 7.62 3.29 -19.72
C ASP A 124 8.20 3.96 -18.46
N LEU A 125 7.40 4.82 -17.81
CA LEU A 125 7.79 5.60 -16.64
C LEU A 125 8.42 4.72 -15.54
N ARG A 126 9.63 5.06 -15.08
CA ARG A 126 10.24 4.47 -13.88
C ARG A 126 9.82 5.28 -12.66
N LEU A 127 8.90 4.72 -11.88
CA LEU A 127 8.28 5.37 -10.74
C LEU A 127 8.62 4.61 -9.46
N VAL A 128 9.12 5.32 -8.45
CA VAL A 128 9.09 4.85 -7.06
C VAL A 128 7.87 5.46 -6.39
N SER A 129 6.90 4.63 -5.99
CA SER A 129 5.69 5.07 -5.30
C SER A 129 5.79 4.79 -3.80
N LEU A 130 5.47 5.79 -2.98
CA LEU A 130 5.59 5.77 -1.52
C LEU A 130 4.23 6.06 -0.91
N HIS A 131 3.54 5.01 -0.47
CA HIS A 131 2.32 5.17 0.34
C HIS A 131 2.74 5.25 1.80
N LEU A 132 2.61 6.43 2.41
CA LEU A 132 3.06 6.72 3.77
C LEU A 132 1.86 7.19 4.61
N GLY A 133 1.31 6.29 5.43
CA GLY A 133 0.22 6.57 6.38
C GLY A 133 0.35 5.72 7.64
N GLY A 134 -0.77 5.34 8.26
CA GLY A 134 -0.75 4.39 9.39
C GLY A 134 -0.11 3.05 9.02
N GLY A 135 -0.26 2.63 7.76
CA GLY A 135 0.60 1.65 7.09
C GLY A 135 1.52 2.33 6.08
N CYS A 136 2.73 1.81 5.92
CA CYS A 136 3.71 2.35 4.99
C CYS A 136 4.21 1.28 4.02
N SER A 137 4.31 1.60 2.73
CA SER A 137 4.92 0.72 1.74
C SER A 137 5.53 1.50 0.57
N ALA A 138 6.59 0.97 -0.02
CA ALA A 138 7.15 1.42 -1.29
C ALA A 138 6.88 0.38 -2.40
N CYS A 139 6.63 0.81 -3.64
CA CYS A 139 6.67 -0.08 -4.82
C CYS A 139 7.55 0.55 -5.90
N ALA A 140 8.28 -0.31 -6.59
CA ALA A 140 9.08 0.00 -7.76
C ALA A 140 8.23 -0.28 -9.00
N ILE A 141 7.95 0.71 -9.83
CA ILE A 141 7.00 0.60 -10.94
C ILE A 141 7.69 0.97 -12.24
N ARG A 142 7.48 0.16 -13.28
CA ARG A 142 7.90 0.47 -14.66
C ARG A 142 6.68 0.48 -15.57
N GLY A 143 6.41 1.64 -16.16
CA GLY A 143 5.13 1.94 -16.80
C GLY A 143 3.99 1.83 -15.79
N LEU A 144 3.12 0.82 -15.95
CA LEU A 144 2.01 0.52 -15.05
C LEU A 144 2.12 -0.89 -14.44
N ARG A 145 3.34 -1.42 -14.31
CA ARG A 145 3.59 -2.74 -13.72
C ARG A 145 4.52 -2.63 -12.51
N CYS A 146 4.11 -3.15 -11.35
CA CYS A 146 4.98 -3.24 -10.18
C CYS A 146 6.10 -4.28 -10.48
N GLN A 147 7.34 -3.86 -10.26
CA GLN A 147 8.55 -4.67 -10.39
C GLN A 147 9.03 -5.20 -9.04
N ASP A 148 8.72 -4.49 -7.95
CA ASP A 148 9.01 -4.89 -6.56
C ASP A 148 8.16 -4.08 -5.57
N THR A 149 7.94 -4.60 -4.36
CA THR A 149 7.16 -3.93 -3.31
C THR A 149 7.69 -4.28 -1.92
N SER A 150 7.67 -3.31 -1.00
CA SER A 150 8.29 -3.49 0.32
C SER A 150 7.51 -4.43 1.23
N MET A 151 6.18 -4.47 1.10
CA MET A 151 5.35 -5.37 1.90
C MET A 151 5.42 -6.80 1.36
N GLY A 152 5.21 -7.75 2.27
CA GLY A 152 5.58 -9.14 2.08
C GLY A 152 4.44 -10.09 1.82
N PHE A 153 4.58 -11.27 2.40
CA PHE A 153 3.49 -12.20 2.67
C PHE A 153 2.36 -11.53 3.47
N THR A 154 2.72 -10.64 4.41
CA THR A 154 1.78 -9.85 5.20
C THR A 154 2.10 -8.35 5.11
N PRO A 155 1.18 -7.47 5.55
CA PRO A 155 1.44 -6.04 5.64
C PRO A 155 2.47 -5.63 6.71
N LEU A 156 3.19 -6.58 7.33
CA LEU A 156 4.17 -6.33 8.38
C LEU A 156 5.57 -6.08 7.82
N GLU A 157 5.97 -6.75 6.74
CA GLU A 157 7.31 -6.61 6.15
C GLU A 157 7.50 -5.20 5.54
N GLY A 158 8.75 -4.74 5.54
CA GLY A 158 9.19 -3.56 4.81
C GLY A 158 9.41 -2.37 5.72
N LEU A 159 8.72 -1.27 5.42
CA LEU A 159 8.86 -0.01 6.15
C LEU A 159 8.38 -0.12 7.59
N ILE A 160 8.97 0.72 8.43
CA ILE A 160 8.46 1.01 9.77
C ILE A 160 7.16 1.81 9.60
N MET A 161 6.18 1.57 10.47
CA MET A 161 4.86 2.18 10.37
C MET A 161 4.46 2.81 11.72
N GLY A 162 3.18 3.17 11.88
CA GLY A 162 2.70 3.74 13.15
C GLY A 162 2.96 2.82 14.35
N SER A 163 2.45 1.59 14.27
CA SER A 163 2.53 0.59 15.35
C SER A 163 3.13 -0.76 14.93
N ARG A 164 3.43 -0.93 13.64
CA ARG A 164 4.06 -2.13 13.06
C ARG A 164 5.57 -2.00 12.97
N CYS A 165 6.28 -3.10 13.23
CA CYS A 165 7.75 -3.12 13.29
C CYS A 165 8.46 -2.94 11.94
N GLY A 166 7.81 -3.28 10.82
CA GLY A 166 8.51 -3.40 9.55
C GLY A 166 9.37 -4.67 9.49
N SER A 167 10.36 -4.69 8.61
CA SER A 167 11.31 -5.80 8.54
C SER A 167 12.25 -5.85 9.74
N VAL A 168 12.30 -7.00 10.41
CA VAL A 168 13.23 -7.31 11.50
C VAL A 168 13.95 -8.63 11.23
N ASP A 169 15.07 -8.86 11.89
CA ASP A 169 15.78 -10.15 11.83
C ASP A 169 14.89 -11.26 12.43
N PRO A 170 14.54 -12.31 11.67
CA PRO A 170 13.75 -13.43 12.17
C PRO A 170 14.36 -14.12 13.41
N ALA A 171 15.68 -14.08 13.58
CA ALA A 171 16.35 -14.65 14.75
C ALA A 171 15.96 -13.96 16.06
N ILE A 172 15.52 -12.69 16.02
CA ILE A 172 14.97 -11.99 17.19
C ILE A 172 13.71 -12.71 17.69
N LEU A 173 12.83 -13.16 16.79
CA LEU A 173 11.61 -13.88 17.16
C LEU A 173 11.94 -15.22 17.80
N LEU A 174 12.89 -15.97 17.22
CA LEU A 174 13.37 -17.24 17.77
C LEU A 174 14.01 -17.05 19.15
N HIS A 175 14.74 -15.94 19.34
CA HIS A 175 15.33 -15.59 20.62
C HIS A 175 14.25 -15.34 21.68
N GLN A 176 13.23 -14.55 21.38
CA GLN A 176 12.15 -14.26 22.32
C GLN A 176 11.33 -15.51 22.68
N LEU A 177 11.02 -16.38 21.71
CA LEU A 177 10.35 -17.66 21.95
C LEU A 177 11.15 -18.53 22.95
N ARG A 178 12.48 -18.58 22.81
CA ARG A 178 13.36 -19.30 23.75
C ARG A 178 13.36 -18.67 25.15
N HIS A 179 13.00 -17.39 25.28
CA HIS A 179 12.81 -16.69 26.55
C HIS A 179 11.38 -16.77 27.09
N GLY A 180 10.55 -17.68 26.54
CA GLY A 180 9.21 -17.95 27.07
C GLY A 180 8.11 -17.02 26.55
N TRP A 181 8.39 -16.22 25.52
CA TRP A 181 7.31 -15.51 24.81
C TRP A 181 6.42 -16.51 24.07
N ASP A 182 5.12 -16.23 24.04
CA ASP A 182 4.15 -16.96 23.22
C ASP A 182 3.88 -16.23 21.89
N LEU A 183 3.18 -16.93 20.99
CA LEU A 183 2.85 -16.43 19.65
C LEU A 183 2.01 -15.15 19.71
N ASP A 184 0.98 -15.12 20.56
CA ASP A 184 0.04 -14.00 20.67
C ASP A 184 0.74 -12.74 21.19
N SER A 185 1.65 -12.87 22.15
CA SER A 185 2.44 -11.76 22.69
C SER A 185 3.41 -11.22 21.65
N LEU A 186 4.05 -12.10 20.85
CA LEU A 186 4.90 -11.67 19.76
C LEU A 186 4.11 -10.96 18.67
N GLU A 187 2.98 -11.52 18.24
CA GLU A 187 2.11 -10.90 17.25
C GLU A 187 1.66 -9.51 17.71
N ARG A 188 1.22 -9.38 18.96
CA ARG A 188 0.83 -8.10 19.55
C ARG A 188 1.97 -7.08 19.53
N VAL A 189 3.20 -7.49 19.89
CA VAL A 189 4.35 -6.58 19.84
C VAL A 189 4.63 -6.12 18.42
N LEU A 190 4.72 -7.05 17.47
CA LEU A 190 5.07 -6.75 16.09
C LEU A 190 4.01 -5.91 15.37
N GLN A 191 2.73 -6.16 15.66
CA GLN A 191 1.61 -5.50 14.98
C GLN A 191 1.17 -4.19 15.63
N HIS A 192 1.28 -4.07 16.95
CA HIS A 192 0.60 -3.00 17.70
C HIS A 192 1.49 -2.22 18.66
N GLN A 193 2.67 -2.73 19.03
CA GLN A 193 3.54 -2.08 20.04
C GLN A 193 4.95 -1.80 19.52
N SER A 194 5.12 -1.81 18.21
CA SER A 194 6.38 -1.50 17.53
C SER A 194 6.22 -0.18 16.76
N GLY A 195 7.02 0.03 15.73
CA GLY A 195 6.87 1.21 14.87
C GLY A 195 7.23 2.50 15.59
N LEU A 196 6.64 3.60 15.12
CA LEU A 196 6.74 4.91 15.77
C LEU A 196 6.28 4.85 17.23
N ALA A 197 5.19 4.14 17.52
CA ALA A 197 4.64 4.02 18.87
C ALA A 197 5.64 3.34 19.83
N GLY A 198 6.18 2.19 19.44
CA GLY A 198 7.13 1.43 20.25
C GLY A 198 8.47 2.14 20.43
N LEU A 199 9.00 2.77 19.37
CA LEU A 199 10.28 3.46 19.42
C LEU A 199 10.18 4.77 20.22
N SER A 200 9.14 5.56 20.01
CA SER A 200 8.98 6.85 20.69
C SER A 200 8.49 6.69 22.13
N GLY A 201 7.69 5.66 22.40
CA GLY A 201 6.92 5.51 23.64
C GLY A 201 5.72 6.46 23.74
N ILE A 202 5.31 7.09 22.63
CA ILE A 202 4.33 8.18 22.62
C ILE A 202 3.05 7.80 21.86
N SER A 203 3.17 7.61 20.54
CA SER A 203 1.99 7.49 19.66
C SER A 203 2.37 6.86 18.33
N GLU A 204 1.40 6.23 17.67
CA GLU A 204 1.51 5.82 16.28
C GLU A 204 1.33 6.98 15.28
N ASP A 205 0.87 8.14 15.76
CA ASP A 205 0.68 9.35 14.95
C ASP A 205 2.00 10.12 14.80
N MET A 206 2.51 10.16 13.56
CA MET A 206 3.73 10.89 13.18
C MET A 206 3.73 12.35 13.67
N ARG A 207 2.58 13.02 13.68
CA ARG A 207 2.49 14.43 14.11
C ARG A 207 2.82 14.60 15.58
N GLN A 208 2.31 13.69 16.42
CA GLN A 208 2.58 13.69 17.86
C GLN A 208 4.04 13.38 18.16
N VAL A 209 4.62 12.41 17.44
CA VAL A 209 6.04 12.06 17.55
C VAL A 209 6.93 13.22 17.14
N ARG A 210 6.62 13.92 16.03
CA ARG A 210 7.35 15.13 15.62
C ARG A 210 7.27 16.26 16.63
N GLN A 211 6.09 16.52 17.18
CA GLN A 211 5.91 17.55 18.20
C GLN A 211 6.80 17.26 19.42
N ALA A 212 6.81 16.01 19.89
CA ALA A 212 7.66 15.61 21.01
C ALA A 212 9.16 15.72 20.67
N ALA A 213 9.57 15.31 19.47
CA ALA A 213 10.96 15.47 19.02
C ALA A 213 11.39 16.95 18.98
N ALA A 214 10.52 17.84 18.51
CA ALA A 214 10.75 19.29 18.51
C ALA A 214 10.83 19.88 19.93
N GLN A 215 10.21 19.23 20.92
CA GLN A 215 10.28 19.57 22.34
C GLN A 215 11.50 18.92 23.05
N GLY A 216 12.39 18.26 22.31
CA GLY A 216 13.62 17.67 22.84
C GLY A 216 13.49 16.21 23.30
N HIS A 217 12.42 15.50 22.95
CA HIS A 217 12.26 14.09 23.31
C HIS A 217 13.14 13.17 22.45
N ASP A 218 14.22 12.65 23.04
CA ASP A 218 15.25 11.91 22.29
C ASP A 218 14.74 10.63 21.63
N GLN A 219 13.90 9.84 22.31
CA GLN A 219 13.31 8.64 21.70
C GLN A 219 12.36 8.95 20.54
N ALA A 220 11.71 10.12 20.56
CA ALA A 220 10.84 10.53 19.47
C ALA A 220 11.68 10.89 18.24
N ARG A 221 12.81 11.57 18.45
CA ARG A 221 13.79 11.85 17.40
C ARG A 221 14.37 10.57 16.80
N LEU A 222 14.77 9.63 17.65
CA LEU A 222 15.23 8.31 17.20
C LEU A 222 14.16 7.60 16.37
N ALA A 223 12.89 7.61 16.80
CA ALA A 223 11.80 7.00 16.05
C ALA A 223 11.66 7.58 14.63
N LEU A 224 11.79 8.91 14.49
CA LEU A 224 11.78 9.60 13.19
C LEU A 224 12.99 9.23 12.34
N ASP A 225 14.19 9.22 12.92
CA ASP A 225 15.44 8.89 12.22
C ASP A 225 15.41 7.45 11.69
N VAL A 226 14.92 6.50 12.50
CA VAL A 226 14.79 5.09 12.11
C VAL A 226 13.72 4.94 11.02
N PHE A 227 12.57 5.62 11.14
CA PHE A 227 11.53 5.64 10.11
C PHE A 227 12.08 6.17 8.77
N PHE A 228 12.77 7.32 8.81
CA PHE A 228 13.33 7.94 7.62
C PHE A 228 14.46 7.09 7.00
N THR A 229 15.29 6.45 7.82
CA THR A 229 16.31 5.51 7.36
C THR A 229 15.69 4.31 6.63
N ALA A 230 14.61 3.75 7.17
CA ALA A 230 13.88 2.67 6.51
C ALA A 230 13.29 3.11 5.16
N LEU A 231 12.74 4.34 5.11
CA LEU A 231 12.24 4.95 3.88
C LEU A 231 13.33 5.07 2.81
N ILE A 232 14.49 5.63 3.14
CA ILE A 232 15.60 5.79 2.20
C ILE A 232 16.13 4.43 1.71
N ARG A 233 16.21 3.42 2.58
CA ARG A 233 16.56 2.05 2.17
C ARG A 233 15.56 1.49 1.15
N ALA A 234 14.27 1.67 1.37
CA ALA A 234 13.25 1.21 0.45
C ALA A 234 13.31 1.95 -0.91
N VAL A 235 13.52 3.27 -0.90
CA VAL A 235 13.73 4.04 -2.13
C VAL A 235 14.96 3.54 -2.88
N GLY A 236 16.10 3.37 -2.20
CA GLY A 236 17.33 2.86 -2.82
C GLY A 236 17.14 1.48 -3.46
N SER A 237 16.46 0.56 -2.75
CA SER A 237 16.10 -0.76 -3.29
C SER A 237 15.23 -0.65 -4.54
N ALA A 238 14.18 0.17 -4.50
CA ALA A 238 13.27 0.37 -5.62
C ALA A 238 13.98 0.97 -6.85
N VAL A 239 14.84 1.97 -6.65
CA VAL A 239 15.66 2.57 -7.72
C VAL A 239 16.60 1.53 -8.35
N ALA A 240 17.23 0.68 -7.53
CA ALA A 240 18.09 -0.38 -8.03
C ALA A 240 17.31 -1.42 -8.86
N MET A 241 16.12 -1.83 -8.39
CA MET A 241 15.23 -2.74 -9.12
C MET A 241 14.79 -2.17 -10.47
N LEU A 242 14.60 -0.86 -10.58
CA LEU A 242 14.24 -0.16 -11.82
C LEU A 242 15.44 0.20 -12.70
N GLN A 243 16.67 0.07 -12.18
CA GLN A 243 17.90 0.52 -12.82
C GLN A 243 17.85 2.02 -13.17
N GLY A 244 17.35 2.81 -12.23
CA GLY A 244 17.13 4.26 -12.34
C GLY A 244 15.69 4.64 -11.99
N VAL A 245 15.41 5.94 -12.00
CA VAL A 245 14.09 6.48 -11.64
C VAL A 245 13.86 7.78 -12.41
N ASP A 246 12.61 8.03 -12.79
CA ASP A 246 12.17 9.28 -13.40
C ASP A 246 11.34 10.10 -12.40
N VAL A 247 10.51 9.41 -11.61
CA VAL A 247 9.60 10.04 -10.63
C VAL A 247 9.65 9.31 -9.29
N VAL A 248 9.64 10.05 -8.19
CA VAL A 248 9.27 9.57 -6.85
C VAL A 248 7.94 10.22 -6.46
N ALA A 249 6.91 9.41 -6.21
CA ALA A 249 5.59 9.92 -5.81
C ALA A 249 5.28 9.53 -4.36
N LEU A 250 4.82 10.48 -3.57
CA LEU A 250 4.32 10.28 -2.21
C LEU A 250 2.79 10.35 -2.19
N SER A 251 2.18 9.53 -1.35
CA SER A 251 0.74 9.57 -1.04
C SER A 251 0.51 9.08 0.39
N GLY A 252 -0.72 9.16 0.88
CA GLY A 252 -1.10 8.80 2.24
C GLY A 252 -0.84 9.94 3.23
N GLY A 253 -1.47 9.87 4.40
CA GLY A 253 -1.53 11.00 5.32
C GLY A 253 -0.18 11.58 5.76
N ILE A 254 0.87 10.75 5.87
CA ILE A 254 2.24 11.23 6.16
C ILE A 254 2.84 11.82 4.88
N GLY A 255 2.79 11.08 3.77
CA GLY A 255 3.40 11.50 2.50
C GLY A 255 2.83 12.81 1.97
N GLU A 256 1.54 13.07 2.20
CA GLU A 256 0.83 14.25 1.72
C GLU A 256 1.04 15.49 2.61
N HIS A 257 1.17 15.31 3.93
CA HIS A 257 1.06 16.43 4.88
C HIS A 257 2.33 16.72 5.68
N ASP A 258 3.26 15.77 5.75
CA ASP A 258 4.49 15.93 6.51
C ASP A 258 5.57 16.68 5.71
N GLN A 259 5.55 18.01 5.81
CA GLN A 259 6.47 18.89 5.09
C GLN A 259 7.93 18.66 5.46
N ALA A 260 8.23 18.29 6.71
CA ALA A 260 9.59 18.01 7.13
C ALA A 260 10.11 16.74 6.44
N LEU A 261 9.31 15.67 6.43
CA LEU A 261 9.65 14.46 5.68
C LEU A 261 9.86 14.74 4.19
N GLN A 262 8.99 15.55 3.58
CA GLN A 262 9.09 15.92 2.17
C GLN A 262 10.42 16.65 1.89
N GLN A 263 10.82 17.59 2.75
CA GLN A 263 12.08 18.32 2.62
C GLN A 263 13.30 17.41 2.83
N ASP A 264 13.28 16.57 3.86
CA ASP A 264 14.35 15.62 4.16
C ASP A 264 14.56 14.63 3.00
N LEU A 265 13.46 14.16 2.39
CA LEU A 265 13.49 13.30 1.23
C LEU A 265 14.08 14.01 0.01
N LEU A 266 13.65 15.23 -0.30
CA LEU A 266 14.22 16.02 -1.40
C LEU A 266 15.74 16.20 -1.23
N ALA A 267 16.18 16.51 -0.01
CA ALA A 267 17.60 16.65 0.31
C ALA A 267 18.35 15.31 0.10
N HIS A 268 17.84 14.20 0.63
CA HIS A 268 18.50 12.89 0.51
C HIS A 268 18.56 12.34 -0.91
N LEU A 269 17.65 12.73 -1.79
CA LEU A 269 17.62 12.27 -3.19
C LEU A 269 18.44 13.15 -4.14
N HIS A 270 19.24 14.10 -3.63
CA HIS A 270 20.06 14.99 -4.47
C HIS A 270 20.99 14.23 -5.43
N TRP A 271 21.51 13.06 -5.02
CA TRP A 271 22.45 12.26 -5.80
C TRP A 271 21.79 11.58 -7.01
N LEU A 272 20.46 11.45 -7.00
CA LEU A 272 19.65 11.04 -8.16
C LEU A 272 19.38 12.20 -9.12
N GLY A 273 19.85 13.41 -8.78
CA GLY A 273 19.60 14.62 -9.56
C GLY A 273 18.28 15.32 -9.23
N VAL A 274 17.62 14.97 -8.12
CA VAL A 274 16.51 15.76 -7.57
C VAL A 274 17.03 17.15 -7.21
N ARG A 275 16.31 18.18 -7.65
CA ARG A 275 16.67 19.59 -7.40
C ARG A 275 15.62 20.26 -6.50
N PRO A 276 16.01 21.21 -5.64
CA PRO A 276 15.05 22.01 -4.90
C PRO A 276 14.21 22.87 -5.86
N ALA A 277 12.96 23.13 -5.50
CA ALA A 277 12.11 24.03 -6.25
C ALA A 277 12.50 25.50 -5.98
N ASN A 278 12.46 26.34 -7.03
CA ASN A 278 12.71 27.78 -6.90
C ASN A 278 11.61 28.51 -6.14
N GLN A 279 10.41 27.93 -6.12
CA GLN A 279 9.24 28.43 -5.38
C GLN A 279 8.70 27.31 -4.49
N PRO A 280 8.08 27.64 -3.36
CA PRO A 280 7.41 26.64 -2.53
C PRO A 280 6.42 25.83 -3.39
N PRO A 281 6.35 24.51 -3.19
CA PRO A 281 5.32 23.68 -3.82
C PRO A 281 3.95 24.29 -3.48
N GLN A 282 3.11 24.50 -4.48
CA GLN A 282 1.75 24.98 -4.27
C GLN A 282 0.82 23.78 -4.12
N PRO A 283 0.30 23.50 -2.91
CA PRO A 283 -0.69 22.45 -2.74
C PRO A 283 -1.96 22.86 -3.51
N GLY A 284 -2.34 22.08 -4.52
CA GLY A 284 -3.49 22.40 -5.35
C GLY A 284 -3.83 21.28 -6.32
N GLY A 285 -5.11 20.92 -6.40
CA GLY A 285 -5.59 19.79 -7.18
C GLY A 285 -5.18 18.43 -6.62
N HIS A 286 -5.27 17.38 -7.43
CA HIS A 286 -5.04 15.99 -7.02
C HIS A 286 -3.55 15.57 -7.01
N ARG A 287 -2.63 16.45 -7.42
CA ARG A 287 -1.18 16.22 -7.41
C ARG A 287 -0.40 17.54 -7.47
N TRP A 288 0.77 17.60 -6.87
CA TRP A 288 1.68 18.74 -6.97
C TRP A 288 3.15 18.31 -6.91
N ARG A 289 4.02 19.04 -7.62
CA ARG A 289 5.46 18.75 -7.66
C ARG A 289 6.16 19.39 -6.47
N LEU A 290 6.94 18.61 -5.75
CA LEU A 290 7.79 19.07 -4.64
C LEU A 290 9.17 19.53 -5.13
N SER A 291 9.73 18.84 -6.13
CA SER A 291 11.04 19.17 -6.68
C SER A 291 11.00 20.33 -7.69
N GLY A 292 12.17 20.93 -7.94
CA GLY A 292 12.42 21.75 -9.11
C GLY A 292 12.55 20.92 -10.39
N ALA A 293 12.82 21.59 -11.50
CA ALA A 293 13.12 20.93 -12.77
C ALA A 293 14.47 20.21 -12.70
N GLY A 294 14.48 18.91 -13.00
CA GLY A 294 15.67 18.05 -12.96
C GLY A 294 15.39 16.71 -13.62
N PRO A 295 16.40 15.82 -13.70
CA PRO A 295 16.26 14.48 -14.27
C PRO A 295 15.31 13.58 -13.49
N VAL A 296 15.12 13.84 -12.18
CA VAL A 296 14.18 13.12 -11.33
C VAL A 296 13.23 14.11 -10.68
N GLU A 297 11.94 13.85 -10.79
CA GLU A 297 10.91 14.66 -10.16
C GLU A 297 10.36 13.99 -8.90
N VAL A 298 10.06 14.79 -7.88
CA VAL A 298 9.38 14.33 -6.68
C VAL A 298 8.01 14.98 -6.60
N TRP A 299 6.96 14.17 -6.42
CA TRP A 299 5.58 14.60 -6.47
C TRP A 299 4.83 14.11 -5.23
N VAL A 300 3.80 14.86 -4.84
CA VAL A 300 2.71 14.32 -4.01
C VAL A 300 1.51 14.06 -4.90
N VAL A 301 0.86 12.92 -4.67
CA VAL A 301 -0.40 12.52 -5.29
C VAL A 301 -1.40 12.26 -4.17
N GLN A 302 -2.52 12.98 -4.21
CA GLN A 302 -3.57 12.84 -3.21
C GLN A 302 -4.17 11.43 -3.26
N ALA A 303 -4.29 10.79 -2.09
CA ALA A 303 -4.95 9.48 -1.99
C ALA A 303 -6.43 9.58 -2.39
N ASP A 304 -6.87 8.65 -3.23
CA ASP A 304 -8.26 8.50 -3.66
C ASP A 304 -8.53 7.00 -3.96
N GLU A 305 -8.52 6.18 -2.91
CA GLU A 305 -8.75 4.73 -3.05
C GLU A 305 -10.18 4.44 -3.52
N GLU A 306 -11.15 5.20 -3.02
CA GLU A 306 -12.56 5.10 -3.40
C GLU A 306 -12.75 5.43 -4.89
N GLY A 307 -12.15 6.53 -5.38
CA GLY A 307 -12.16 6.88 -6.79
C GLY A 307 -11.44 5.84 -7.65
N ALA A 308 -10.31 5.29 -7.18
CA ALA A 308 -9.61 4.20 -7.88
C ALA A 308 -10.47 2.92 -7.97
N ILE A 309 -11.19 2.56 -6.89
CA ILE A 309 -12.14 1.44 -6.89
C ILE A 309 -13.29 1.71 -7.86
N ALA A 310 -13.86 2.92 -7.85
CA ALA A 310 -14.94 3.30 -8.74
C ALA A 310 -14.50 3.24 -10.22
N GLN A 311 -13.28 3.63 -10.54
CA GLN A 311 -12.71 3.51 -11.88
C GLN A 311 -12.54 2.04 -12.32
N GLU A 312 -12.11 1.15 -11.41
CA GLU A 312 -12.04 -0.29 -11.70
C GLU A 312 -13.42 -0.90 -11.94
N VAL A 313 -14.42 -0.48 -11.16
CA VAL A 313 -15.83 -0.88 -11.38
C VAL A 313 -16.35 -0.37 -12.72
N ALA A 314 -16.07 0.89 -13.07
CA ALA A 314 -16.46 1.46 -14.36
C ALA A 314 -15.84 0.69 -15.53
N ARG A 315 -14.55 0.36 -15.46
CA ARG A 315 -13.85 -0.47 -16.46
C ARG A 315 -14.51 -1.84 -16.60
N LEU A 316 -14.92 -2.47 -15.49
CA LEU A 316 -15.62 -3.75 -15.52
C LEU A 316 -17.00 -3.65 -16.17
N LEU A 317 -17.73 -2.54 -15.93
CA LEU A 317 -19.03 -2.29 -16.56
C LEU A 317 -18.90 -2.12 -18.08
N GLU A 318 -17.90 -1.38 -18.55
CA GLU A 318 -17.62 -1.20 -19.98
C GLU A 318 -17.27 -2.52 -20.68
N SER A 319 -16.60 -3.43 -19.96
CA SER A 319 -16.21 -4.75 -20.48
C SER A 319 -17.31 -5.82 -20.43
N ARG A 320 -18.46 -5.52 -19.81
CA ARG A 320 -19.54 -6.49 -19.65
C ARG A 320 -20.28 -6.65 -20.99
N PRO A 321 -20.41 -7.87 -21.54
CA PRO A 321 -21.31 -8.06 -22.67
C PRO A 321 -22.73 -7.63 -22.24
N PRO A 322 -23.52 -7.01 -23.14
CA PRO A 322 -24.88 -6.61 -22.82
C PRO A 322 -25.62 -7.83 -22.24
N ALA A 323 -26.40 -7.61 -21.18
CA ALA A 323 -27.23 -8.66 -20.62
C ALA A 323 -28.06 -9.28 -21.75
N ALA A 324 -27.95 -10.60 -21.92
CA ALA A 324 -28.82 -11.29 -22.87
C ALA A 324 -30.28 -10.97 -22.49
N PRO A 325 -31.12 -10.61 -23.48
CA PRO A 325 -32.50 -10.16 -23.24
C PRO A 325 -33.34 -11.20 -22.50
#